data_AF-A0A933AYK7-F1
#
_entry.id   AF-A0A933AYK7-F1
#
_cell.length_a   1.000
_cell.length_b   1.000
_cell.length_c   1.000
_cell.angle_alpha   90.00
_cell.angle_beta   90.00
_cell.angle_gamma   90.00
#
_symmetry.space_group_name_H-M   'P 1'
#
loop_
_entity.id
_entity.type
_entity.pdbx_description
1 polymer ?
#
loop_
_entity_poly.entity_id
_entity_poly.type
_entity_poly.pdbx_seq_one_letter_code
_entity_poly.pdbx_strand_id
1 'polypeptide(L)'
;MTTTDLKYEDAFKRLEKLVDELEKPELDLDTRFKKFKDALVLSRMLTKRLQQTKKKVEVLVKTHLGEASLTSFDEELSDEPDADRTTA
;
A
#
# COMPACT_ATOMS: atom_id res chain seq x y z
N MET A 1 20.39 14.78 -19.00
CA MET A 1 19.30 13.78 -18.99
C MET A 1 19.62 12.77 -17.90
N THR A 2 18.93 12.83 -16.76
CA THR A 2 19.24 12.01 -15.59
C THR A 2 18.55 10.65 -15.66
N THR A 3 19.37 9.63 -15.56
CA THR A 3 19.13 8.19 -15.62
C THR A 3 18.04 7.70 -14.65
N THR A 4 16.96 7.16 -15.23
CA THR A 4 16.25 5.94 -14.80
C THR A 4 15.44 5.96 -13.49
N ASP A 5 14.47 6.86 -13.41
CA ASP A 5 13.21 6.55 -12.70
C ASP A 5 12.28 5.87 -13.71
N LEU A 6 12.04 4.56 -13.60
CA LEU A 6 10.95 3.93 -14.35
C LEU A 6 9.66 4.68 -13.96
N LYS A 7 8.96 5.29 -14.92
CA LYS A 7 7.70 5.97 -14.62
C LYS A 7 6.71 4.96 -14.04
N TYR A 8 5.86 5.40 -13.13
CA TYR A 8 4.86 4.54 -12.49
C TYR A 8 4.04 3.78 -13.54
N GLU A 9 3.56 4.48 -14.58
CA GLU A 9 2.79 3.90 -15.68
C GLU A 9 3.56 2.81 -16.44
N ASP A 10 4.86 3.02 -16.70
CA ASP A 10 5.68 2.04 -17.42
C ASP A 10 5.93 0.79 -16.55
N ALA A 11 6.16 1.00 -15.25
CA ALA A 11 6.28 -0.09 -14.28
C ALA A 11 4.98 -0.89 -14.14
N PHE A 12 3.83 -0.21 -14.15
CA PHE A 12 2.52 -0.81 -14.05
C PHE A 12 2.20 -1.65 -15.28
N LYS A 13 2.42 -1.11 -16.49
CA LYS A 13 2.28 -1.87 -17.74
C LYS A 13 3.16 -3.11 -17.79
N ARG A 14 4.39 -3.02 -17.24
CA ARG A 14 5.28 -4.18 -17.15
C ARG A 14 4.74 -5.23 -16.19
N LEU A 15 4.13 -4.82 -15.07
CA LEU A 15 3.49 -5.74 -14.14
C LEU A 15 2.29 -6.45 -14.80
N GLU A 16 1.42 -5.72 -15.50
CA GLU A 16 0.30 -6.29 -16.26
C GLU A 16 0.78 -7.35 -17.25
N LYS A 17 1.80 -7.02 -18.05
CA LYS A 17 2.39 -7.97 -19.00
C LYS A 17 2.94 -9.24 -18.32
N LEU A 18 3.55 -9.10 -17.14
CA LEU A 18 4.06 -10.25 -16.40
C LEU A 18 2.91 -11.15 -15.89
N VAL A 19 1.80 -10.55 -15.46
CA VAL A 19 0.60 -11.30 -15.05
C VAL A 19 0.02 -12.05 -16.24
N ASP A 20 -0.18 -11.38 -17.37
CA ASP A 20 -0.67 -12.01 -18.61
C ASP A 20 0.22 -13.17 -19.06
N GLU A 21 1.53 -13.04 -18.92
CA GLU A 21 2.49 -14.09 -19.26
C GLU A 21 2.49 -15.25 -18.25
N LEU A 22 2.21 -14.99 -16.97
CA LEU A 22 2.09 -16.01 -15.92
C LEU A 22 0.83 -16.85 -16.07
N GLU A 23 -0.23 -16.31 -16.68
CA GLU A 23 -1.48 -17.05 -16.93
C GLU A 23 -1.38 -18.04 -18.10
N LYS A 24 -0.32 -17.94 -18.92
CA LYS A 24 -0.12 -18.85 -20.05
C LYS A 24 0.12 -20.29 -19.59
N PRO A 25 -0.60 -21.27 -20.17
CA PRO A 25 -0.48 -22.67 -19.75
C PRO A 25 0.85 -23.31 -20.14
N GLU A 26 1.51 -22.81 -21.19
CA GLU A 26 2.75 -23.38 -21.74
C GLU A 26 4.03 -22.92 -21.03
N LEU A 27 3.91 -22.15 -19.94
CA LEU A 27 5.06 -21.60 -19.22
C LEU A 27 5.68 -22.64 -18.29
N ASP A 28 6.95 -22.98 -18.55
CA ASP A 28 7.73 -23.89 -17.70
C ASP A 28 7.93 -23.33 -16.27
N LEU A 29 8.23 -24.23 -15.33
CA LEU A 29 8.30 -23.90 -13.90
C LEU A 29 9.38 -22.85 -13.58
N ASP A 30 10.55 -22.96 -14.18
CA ASP A 30 11.67 -22.05 -13.92
C ASP A 30 11.37 -20.65 -14.45
N THR A 31 10.80 -20.56 -15.64
CA THR A 31 10.35 -19.30 -16.23
C THR A 31 9.21 -18.68 -15.42
N ARG A 32 8.25 -19.49 -14.97
CA ARG A 32 7.15 -19.06 -14.10
C ARG A 32 7.68 -18.47 -12.80
N PHE A 33 8.65 -19.13 -12.17
CA PHE A 33 9.25 -18.66 -10.93
C PHE A 33 10.01 -17.34 -11.11
N LYS A 34 10.77 -17.18 -12.20
CA LYS A 34 11.46 -15.91 -12.51
C LYS A 34 10.47 -14.77 -12.71
N LYS A 35 9.43 -14.96 -13.54
CA LYS A 35 8.41 -13.94 -13.79
C LYS A 35 7.65 -13.57 -12.51
N PHE A 36 7.34 -14.54 -11.66
CA PHE A 36 6.69 -14.30 -10.38
C PHE A 36 7.55 -13.42 -9.45
N LYS A 37 8.85 -13.71 -9.35
CA LYS A 37 9.79 -12.86 -8.58
C LYS A 37 9.83 -11.43 -9.11
N ASP A 38 9.89 -11.26 -10.44
CA ASP A 38 9.89 -9.93 -11.06
C ASP A 38 8.59 -9.18 -10.79
N ALA A 39 7.44 -9.86 -10.88
CA ALA A 39 6.13 -9.30 -10.58
C ALA A 39 6.03 -8.87 -9.10
N LEU A 40 6.56 -9.66 -8.16
CA LEU A 40 6.62 -9.30 -6.75
C LEU A 40 7.43 -8.03 -6.48
N VAL A 41 8.59 -7.90 -7.13
CA VAL A 41 9.44 -6.71 -6.98
C VAL A 41 8.73 -5.47 -7.52
N LEU A 42 8.12 -5.57 -8.70
CA LEU A 42 7.36 -4.47 -9.30
C LEU A 42 6.16 -4.05 -8.45
N SER A 43 5.37 -5.02 -7.97
CA SER A 43 4.21 -4.77 -7.12
C SER A 43 4.58 -4.00 -5.84
N ARG A 44 5.65 -4.42 -5.16
CA ARG A 44 6.16 -3.74 -3.96
C ARG A 44 6.61 -2.30 -4.27
N MET A 45 7.33 -2.11 -5.37
CA MET A 45 7.80 -0.79 -5.79
C MET A 45 6.62 0.15 -6.11
N LEU A 46 5.64 -0.31 -6.89
CA LEU A 46 4.44 0.45 -7.25
C LEU A 46 3.66 0.86 -6.00
N THR A 47 3.42 -0.08 -5.08
CA THR A 47 2.74 0.16 -3.81
C THR A 47 3.46 1.21 -2.97
N LYS A 48 4.79 1.12 -2.86
CA LYS A 48 5.59 2.10 -2.13
C LYS A 48 5.47 3.50 -2.73
N ARG A 49 5.46 3.62 -4.07
CA ARG A 49 5.34 4.91 -4.75
C ARG A 49 3.95 5.53 -4.56
N LEU A 50 2.89 4.72 -4.54
CA LEU A 50 1.55 5.18 -4.19
C LEU A 50 1.47 5.67 -2.75
N GLN A 51 2.02 4.92 -1.79
CA GLN A 51 2.05 5.32 -0.38
C GLN A 51 2.80 6.65 -0.17
N GLN A 52 3.94 6.82 -0.83
CA GLN A 52 4.69 8.08 -0.79
C GLN A 52 3.89 9.24 -1.38
N THR A 53 3.17 9.01 -2.48
CA THR A 53 2.33 10.03 -3.12
C THR A 53 1.15 10.39 -2.23
N LYS A 54 0.47 9.40 -1.64
CA LYS A 54 -0.61 9.59 -0.66
C LYS A 54 -0.15 10.47 0.51
N LYS A 55 1.00 10.16 1.12
CA LYS A 55 1.57 10.96 2.22
C LYS A 55 1.83 12.42 1.82
N LYS A 56 2.35 12.66 0.61
CA LYS A 56 2.57 14.03 0.10
C LYS A 56 1.26 14.79 -0.05
N VAL A 57 0.22 14.14 -0.59
CA VAL A 57 -1.12 14.72 -0.70
C VAL A 57 -1.70 15.04 0.69
N GLU A 58 -1.59 14.10 1.64
CA GLU A 58 -2.06 14.33 3.02
C GLU A 58 -1.37 15.53 3.68
N VAL A 59 -0.06 15.69 3.50
CA VAL A 59 0.68 16.85 4.00
C VAL A 59 0.18 18.13 3.34
N LEU A 60 0.05 18.15 2.00
CA LEU A 60 -0.43 19.33 1.28
C LEU A 60 -1.84 19.75 1.74
N VAL A 61 -2.74 18.78 1.91
CA VAL A 61 -4.11 19.03 2.40
C VAL A 61 -4.06 19.61 3.83
N LYS A 62 -3.28 19.02 4.74
CA LYS A 62 -3.12 19.53 6.11
C LYS A 62 -2.50 20.93 6.17
N THR A 63 -1.52 21.23 5.30
CA THR A 63 -0.87 22.54 5.23
C THR A 63 -1.78 23.61 4.63
N HIS A 64 -2.59 23.28 3.60
CA HIS A 64 -3.50 24.24 2.97
C HIS A 64 -4.79 24.49 3.75
N LEU A 65 -5.28 23.51 4.52
CA LEU A 65 -6.45 23.70 5.37
C LEU A 65 -6.14 24.32 6.74
N GLY A 66 -4.85 24.46 7.11
CA GLY A 66 -4.41 25.05 8.37
C GLY A 66 -4.91 24.29 9.60
N GLU A 67 -4.10 23.39 10.15
CA GLU A 67 -4.34 22.78 11.49
C GLU A 67 -5.79 22.33 11.75
N ALA A 68 -6.45 21.66 10.79
CA ALA A 68 -7.71 21.01 11.10
C ALA A 68 -7.43 19.81 12.01
N SER A 69 -7.54 20.06 13.32
CA SER A 69 -7.53 19.13 14.44
C SER A 69 -8.01 17.74 14.02
N LEU A 70 -7.06 16.81 13.89
CA LEU A 70 -7.36 15.39 14.04
C LEU A 70 -6.91 15.06 15.45
N THR A 71 -7.81 15.24 16.41
CA THR A 71 -7.68 14.55 17.69
C THR A 71 -7.47 13.06 17.39
N SER A 72 -6.46 12.48 18.02
CA SER A 72 -6.13 11.07 17.94
C SER A 72 -7.37 10.24 18.25
N PHE A 73 -7.57 9.18 17.49
CA PHE A 73 -8.65 8.21 17.67
C PHE A 73 -8.41 7.30 18.89
N ASP A 74 -8.06 7.88 20.03
CA ASP A 74 -7.66 7.17 21.25
C ASP A 74 -8.37 7.74 22.49
N GLU A 75 -9.66 8.07 22.33
CA GLU A 75 -10.51 8.50 23.44
C GLU A 75 -11.85 7.77 23.41
N GLU A 76 -11.79 6.46 23.63
CA GLU A 76 -12.82 5.70 24.36
C GLU A 76 -12.13 4.65 25.25
N LEU A 77 -11.23 5.12 26.11
CA LEU A 77 -11.10 4.54 27.45
C LEU A 77 -12.29 5.08 28.26
N SER A 78 -13.48 4.52 28.05
CA SER A 78 -14.56 4.62 29.02
C SER A 78 -14.34 3.54 30.07
N ASP A 79 -13.62 3.91 31.13
CA ASP A 79 -13.79 3.29 32.44
C ASP A 79 -15.26 3.48 32.86
N GLU A 80 -16.07 2.43 32.73
CA GLU A 80 -17.28 2.29 33.52
C GLU A 80 -17.07 1.08 34.46
N PRO A 81 -17.14 1.28 35.79
CA PRO A 81 -16.98 0.22 36.76
C PRO A 81 -18.24 -0.66 36.79
N ASP A 82 -18.14 -1.90 36.33
CA ASP A 82 -19.21 -2.87 36.52
C ASP A 82 -19.26 -3.28 38.01
N ALA A 83 -20.10 -2.54 38.74
CA ALA A 83 -20.55 -2.88 40.05
C ALA A 83 -21.53 -4.07 39.94
N ASP A 84 -20.99 -5.29 39.93
CA ASP A 84 -21.76 -6.45 40.40
C ASP A 84 -21.01 -7.16 41.54
N ARG A 85 -21.24 -6.65 42.74
CA ARG A 85 -21.08 -7.41 43.99
C ARG A 85 -22.37 -8.22 44.19
N THR A 86 -22.26 -9.52 44.02
CA THR A 86 -22.92 -10.56 44.83
C THR A 86 -24.44 -10.52 44.88
N THR A 87 -25.08 -11.41 44.11
CA THR A 87 -26.13 -12.29 44.67
C THR A 87 -25.93 -13.71 44.17
N ALA A 88 -25.36 -14.54 45.04
CA ALA A 88 -25.45 -15.99 45.02
C ALA A 88 -26.31 -16.41 46.22
#